data_AF-A0A356WYN4-F1
#
_entry.id   AF-A0A356WYN4-F1
#
_cell.length_a   1.000
_cell.length_b   1.000
_cell.length_c   1.000
_cell.angle_alpha   90.00
_cell.angle_beta   90.00
_cell.angle_gamma   90.00
#
_symmetry.space_group_name_H-M   'P 1'
#
loop_
_entity.id
_entity.type
_entity.pdbx_description
1 polymer ?
#
loop_
_entity_poly.entity_id
_entity_poly.type
_entity_poly.pdbx_seq_one_letter_code
_entity_poly.pdbx_strand_id
1 'polypeptide(L)'
;SLGNVRSIKVSLVGEVKWPGTYTLSSFASVFNALYAAGGPTDKGTYRSVKVLRNGDIHHEVDLYDFLVSGDLSDNITLKDQDIIKIDPYVNRITVLGETKHIGLFETLDGETFADVLEYAGGFNQHAYQKRVKVDRKTDTERKIIDIHYPDQANMQMKSGDIVNVQKVLDRYENKITLQGAVFRPGEYQLEESPTLYTLIQNAEGLMGDAFLERALIYRTKPNYEVEAIPVNLNQLMADSAHYDIELKKNDRVKISSIFDLRELRTVKISGSVQNPGTYQYIDNSSLKDLIYEADGFKEEAAPYNIEIARRVADDRSGEIKNEIAEIITVNIENGLEYNPELEEIKIQPFDQVFIRKSPTYEVQKTVRITGEVMYPGEYALSTRDFRLSDLIEKSGGLTEFAYPKGASLTRQFDQDMEDLDVNLDDSVTTQQVESLSQVGIQLTQALNNKNSNYDLLLQAGDEIEIPKRLQTVQVRGEVLYPINIRHEGGRNFRSYINAAGGFTEIANTKSAYIVYANGEVDRTKRFLFFKSYPEVRPGSVIIIPPKEQREGLSTGELISVMSTIVSMATIVTNTIFQIRRN
;
A
#
# COMPACT_ATOMS: atom_id res chain seq x y z
N SER A 1 11.30 54.53 51.06
CA SER A 1 10.58 54.81 49.80
C SER A 1 11.61 54.75 48.68
N LEU A 2 11.72 53.62 47.95
CA LEU A 2 12.53 53.57 46.73
C LEU A 2 11.79 54.38 45.67
N GLY A 3 12.27 55.60 45.43
CA GLY A 3 11.64 56.56 44.53
C GLY A 3 11.72 56.11 43.07
N ASN A 4 10.67 56.42 42.31
CA ASN A 4 10.53 56.18 40.88
C ASN A 4 11.85 56.46 40.13
N VAL A 5 12.41 55.42 39.51
CA VAL A 5 13.52 55.58 38.56
C VAL A 5 13.01 56.42 37.39
N ARG A 6 13.72 57.50 37.06
CA ARG A 6 13.33 58.37 35.94
C ARG A 6 13.33 57.56 34.65
N SER A 7 12.33 57.78 33.82
CA SER A 7 12.28 57.23 32.47
C SER A 7 12.85 58.22 31.46
N ILE A 8 13.49 57.70 30.42
CA ILE A 8 13.94 58.45 29.24
C ILE A 8 13.14 58.00 28.02
N LYS A 9 12.95 58.90 27.06
CA LYS A 9 12.37 58.59 25.75
C LYS A 9 13.48 58.60 24.70
N VAL A 10 13.63 57.49 24.00
CA VAL A 10 14.63 57.29 22.94
C VAL A 10 13.91 56.88 21.67
N SER A 11 14.30 57.44 20.52
CA SER A 11 13.68 57.11 19.23
C SER A 11 14.59 56.21 18.41
N LEU A 12 14.07 55.11 17.88
CA LEU A 12 14.77 54.25 16.93
C LEU A 12 14.20 54.44 15.53
N VAL A 13 15.08 54.71 14.56
CA VAL A 13 14.71 55.04 13.17
C VAL A 13 15.62 54.33 12.18
N GLY A 14 15.14 54.17 10.94
CA GLY A 14 15.87 53.50 9.86
C GLY A 14 15.59 52.00 9.79
N GLU A 15 16.60 51.22 9.43
CA GLU A 15 16.52 49.76 9.19
C GLU A 15 16.52 48.94 10.49
N VAL A 16 15.55 49.22 11.36
CA VAL A 16 15.31 48.52 12.63
C VAL A 16 14.00 47.75 12.55
N LYS A 17 13.91 46.59 13.22
CA LYS A 17 12.73 45.71 13.13
C LYS A 17 11.43 46.40 13.56
N TRP A 18 11.46 47.14 14.68
CA TRP A 18 10.32 47.87 15.20
C TRP A 18 10.68 49.34 15.43
N PRO A 19 10.58 50.21 14.40
CA PRO A 19 10.90 51.63 14.55
C PRO A 19 9.86 52.35 15.43
N GLY A 20 10.31 53.35 16.17
CA GLY A 20 9.44 54.13 17.05
C GLY A 20 10.13 54.71 18.28
N THR A 21 9.36 55.38 19.12
CA THR A 21 9.85 55.95 20.38
C THR A 21 9.57 55.01 21.54
N TYR A 22 10.62 54.69 22.30
CA TYR A 22 10.60 53.78 23.44
C TYR A 22 10.80 54.56 24.72
N THR A 23 10.01 54.20 25.75
CA THR A 23 10.20 54.71 27.11
C THR A 23 11.02 53.69 27.89
N LEU A 24 12.26 54.05 28.24
CA LEU A 24 13.24 53.17 28.88
C LEU A 24 13.64 53.73 30.25
N SER A 25 14.28 52.90 31.08
CA SER A 25 14.92 53.36 32.33
C SER A 25 16.04 54.36 32.04
N SER A 26 16.27 55.33 32.93
CA SER A 26 17.39 56.29 32.81
C SER A 26 18.79 55.66 32.81
N PHE A 27 18.90 54.37 33.12
CA PHE A 27 20.14 53.60 33.07
C PHE A 27 20.26 52.73 31.81
N ALA A 28 19.30 52.80 30.88
CA ALA A 28 19.29 51.97 29.69
C ALA A 28 20.43 52.31 28.74
N SER A 29 21.04 51.28 28.16
CA SER A 29 22.07 51.41 27.14
C SER A 29 21.53 51.26 25.72
N VAL A 30 22.38 51.54 24.73
CA VAL A 30 22.07 51.32 23.32
C VAL A 30 21.64 49.87 23.04
N PHE A 31 22.28 48.87 23.67
CA PHE A 31 21.88 47.46 23.51
C PHE A 31 20.51 47.16 24.12
N ASN A 32 20.15 47.79 25.25
CA ASN A 32 18.79 47.62 25.80
C ASN A 32 17.73 48.17 24.84
N ALA A 33 17.99 49.32 24.22
CA ALA A 33 17.08 49.92 23.25
C ALA A 33 16.98 49.09 21.96
N LEU A 34 18.10 48.61 21.42
CA LEU A 34 18.12 47.74 20.25
C LEU A 34 17.41 46.41 20.52
N TYR A 35 17.64 45.80 21.69
CA TYR A 35 16.92 44.60 22.11
C TYR A 35 15.41 44.82 22.18
N ALA A 36 14.98 45.92 22.80
CA ALA A 36 13.56 46.27 22.89
C ALA A 36 12.91 46.50 21.51
N ALA A 37 13.67 47.05 20.56
CA ALA A 37 13.21 47.27 19.19
C ALA A 37 13.41 46.08 18.25
N GLY A 38 13.94 44.96 18.74
CA GLY A 38 14.17 43.74 17.97
C GLY A 38 15.40 43.76 17.04
N GLY A 39 16.29 44.74 17.20
CA GLY A 39 17.57 44.86 16.49
C GLY A 39 17.47 45.39 15.05
N PRO A 40 18.62 45.55 14.36
CA PRO A 40 18.65 45.86 12.93
C PRO A 40 17.94 44.79 12.09
N THR A 41 17.33 45.19 10.98
CA THR A 41 16.73 44.26 10.01
C THR A 41 17.80 43.51 9.19
N ASP A 42 17.37 42.62 8.31
CA ASP A 42 18.22 42.03 7.28
C ASP A 42 18.74 43.06 6.26
N LYS A 43 18.33 44.33 6.31
CA LYS A 43 18.86 45.41 5.47
C LYS A 43 19.65 46.45 6.26
N GLY A 44 19.55 46.44 7.58
CA GLY A 44 20.27 47.36 8.46
C GLY A 44 21.73 46.97 8.66
N THR A 45 22.54 47.98 8.97
CA THR A 45 23.92 47.78 9.42
C THR A 45 23.96 47.29 10.87
N TYR A 46 24.80 46.31 11.11
CA TYR A 46 25.23 45.85 12.44
C TYR A 46 26.57 46.48 12.83
N ARG A 47 27.35 47.02 11.89
CA ARG A 47 28.69 47.58 12.13
C ARG A 47 28.69 49.09 12.40
N SER A 48 27.65 49.82 11.95
CA SER A 48 27.59 51.30 11.99
C SER A 48 26.28 51.83 12.58
N VAL A 49 25.91 51.39 13.80
CA VAL A 49 24.69 51.89 14.46
C VAL A 49 24.97 53.24 15.12
N LYS A 50 24.26 54.30 14.70
CA LYS A 50 24.56 55.66 15.15
C LYS A 50 23.65 56.09 16.29
N VAL A 51 24.24 56.57 17.38
CA VAL A 51 23.52 57.27 18.46
C VAL A 51 23.68 58.77 18.24
N LEU A 52 22.58 59.46 17.96
CA LEU A 52 22.53 60.90 17.80
C LEU A 52 22.04 61.56 19.09
N ARG A 53 22.70 62.65 19.47
CA ARG A 53 22.35 63.48 20.64
C ARG A 53 22.42 64.94 20.26
N ASN A 54 21.34 65.69 20.51
CA ASN A 54 21.21 67.10 20.10
C ASN A 54 21.43 67.37 18.60
N GLY A 55 21.24 66.35 17.74
CA GLY A 55 21.39 66.45 16.30
C GLY A 55 22.74 65.98 15.74
N ASP A 56 23.76 65.79 16.60
CA ASP A 56 25.09 65.32 16.19
C ASP A 56 25.27 63.83 16.47
N ILE A 57 26.13 63.16 15.70
CA ILE A 57 26.54 61.78 15.97
C ILE A 57 27.40 61.78 17.23
N HIS A 58 26.85 61.22 18.31
CA HIS A 58 27.55 61.13 19.59
C HIS A 58 28.44 59.89 19.66
N HIS A 59 27.96 58.76 19.14
CA HIS A 59 28.67 57.50 19.14
C HIS A 59 28.22 56.64 17.95
N GLU A 60 29.14 55.84 17.44
CA GLU A 60 28.87 54.80 16.45
C GLU A 60 29.15 53.45 17.10
N VAL A 61 28.24 52.50 16.96
CA VAL A 61 28.19 51.26 17.73
C VAL A 61 28.34 50.10 16.76
N ASP A 62 29.37 49.30 16.99
CA ASP A 62 29.61 48.07 16.25
C ASP A 62 29.09 46.85 17.04
N LEU A 63 28.02 46.24 16.55
CA LEU A 63 27.40 45.09 17.21
C LEU A 63 28.19 43.80 17.04
N TYR A 64 29.10 43.70 16.07
CA TYR A 64 29.91 42.49 15.87
C TYR A 64 30.92 42.31 17.00
N ASP A 65 31.45 43.40 17.55
CA ASP A 65 32.35 43.35 18.71
C ASP A 65 31.66 42.67 19.90
N PHE A 66 30.38 42.95 20.11
CA PHE A 66 29.60 42.24 21.12
C PHE A 66 29.23 40.80 20.70
N LEU A 67 28.76 40.60 19.47
CA LEU A 67 28.22 39.31 19.02
C LEU A 67 29.30 38.23 18.82
N VAL A 68 30.52 38.64 18.47
CA VAL A 68 31.63 37.73 18.15
C VAL A 68 32.59 37.63 19.33
N SER A 69 33.04 38.75 19.90
CA SER A 69 34.06 38.75 20.96
C SER A 69 33.53 39.05 22.37
N GLY A 70 32.25 39.42 22.49
CA GLY A 70 31.64 39.76 23.78
C GLY A 70 32.08 41.12 24.32
N ASP A 71 32.68 41.97 23.48
CA ASP A 71 33.12 43.31 23.87
C ASP A 71 31.92 44.25 24.07
N LEU A 72 31.94 44.99 25.18
CA LEU A 72 30.89 45.92 25.59
C LEU A 72 31.33 47.39 25.50
N SER A 73 32.50 47.66 24.92
CA SER A 73 33.10 49.01 24.86
C SER A 73 32.17 50.04 24.19
N ASP A 74 31.42 49.63 23.16
CA ASP A 74 30.46 50.47 22.44
C ASP A 74 29.06 50.55 23.09
N ASN A 75 28.83 49.81 24.18
CA ASN A 75 27.52 49.74 24.83
C ASN A 75 27.25 50.95 25.75
N ILE A 76 27.15 52.14 25.17
CA ILE A 76 26.98 53.39 25.89
C ILE A 76 25.59 53.57 26.52
N THR A 77 25.53 54.31 27.63
CA THR A 77 24.26 54.73 28.26
C THR A 77 23.56 55.81 27.45
N LEU A 78 22.24 55.66 27.29
CA LEU A 78 21.39 56.61 26.56
C LEU A 78 20.89 57.74 27.47
N LYS A 79 20.55 58.88 26.85
CA LYS A 79 19.91 60.03 27.48
C LYS A 79 18.54 60.29 26.87
N ASP A 80 17.73 61.08 27.57
CA ASP A 80 16.44 61.52 27.06
C ASP A 80 16.62 62.26 25.73
N GLN A 81 15.74 61.98 24.76
CA GLN A 81 15.77 62.47 23.38
C GLN A 81 16.92 61.97 22.50
N ASP A 82 17.70 60.97 22.94
CA ASP A 82 18.65 60.32 22.03
C ASP A 82 17.89 59.62 20.88
N ILE A 83 18.52 59.58 19.70
CA ILE A 83 18.01 58.88 18.52
C ILE A 83 19.01 57.80 18.12
N ILE A 84 18.56 56.57 18.01
CA ILE A 84 19.36 55.47 17.44
C ILE A 84 18.94 55.32 15.99
N LYS A 85 19.87 55.60 15.08
CA LYS A 85 19.66 55.52 13.63
C LYS A 85 20.42 54.32 13.09
N ILE A 86 19.70 53.46 12.39
CA ILE A 86 20.27 52.31 11.68
C ILE A 86 20.18 52.58 10.19
N ASP A 87 21.31 52.81 9.55
CA ASP A 87 21.41 52.98 8.10
C ASP A 87 21.43 51.60 7.39
N PRO A 88 21.17 51.51 6.08
CA PRO A 88 21.37 50.28 5.33
C PRO A 88 22.83 49.81 5.38
N TYR A 89 23.06 48.48 5.32
CA TYR A 89 24.41 47.93 5.23
C TYR A 89 25.15 48.40 3.97
N VAL A 90 26.49 48.41 4.04
CA VAL A 90 27.34 48.80 2.90
C VAL A 90 27.94 47.58 2.21
N ASN A 91 28.66 46.73 2.94
CA ASN A 91 29.32 45.55 2.38
C ASN A 91 28.79 44.26 2.98
N ARG A 92 28.55 43.24 2.14
CA ARG A 92 28.18 41.91 2.60
C ARG A 92 28.86 40.80 1.84
N ILE A 93 29.25 39.77 2.59
CA ILE A 93 29.86 38.55 2.10
C ILE A 93 28.91 37.39 2.40
N THR A 94 28.70 36.51 1.43
CA THR A 94 27.94 35.27 1.64
C THR A 94 28.92 34.16 1.99
N VAL A 95 28.72 33.44 3.09
CA VAL A 95 29.48 32.25 3.45
C VAL A 95 28.59 31.02 3.37
N LEU A 96 29.02 30.05 2.57
CA LEU A 96 28.32 28.79 2.31
C LEU A 96 29.25 27.60 2.59
N GLY A 97 28.64 26.44 2.85
CA GLY A 97 29.35 25.17 3.01
C GLY A 97 29.82 24.94 4.45
N GLU A 98 30.99 24.33 4.60
CA GLU A 98 31.44 23.69 5.85
C GLU A 98 32.07 24.67 6.86
N THR A 99 31.29 25.65 7.32
CA THR A 99 31.62 26.54 8.45
C THR A 99 30.64 26.29 9.60
N LYS A 100 30.90 26.86 10.79
CA LYS A 100 29.97 26.73 11.92
C LYS A 100 28.69 27.56 11.71
N HIS A 101 28.84 28.74 11.13
CA HIS A 101 27.73 29.63 10.79
C HIS A 101 27.80 30.01 9.31
N ILE A 102 26.78 29.60 8.55
CA ILE A 102 26.59 30.03 7.16
C ILE A 102 25.64 31.22 7.11
N GLY A 103 25.74 32.03 6.06
CA GLY A 103 24.83 33.15 5.85
C GLY A 103 25.49 34.39 5.29
N LEU A 104 24.88 35.54 5.55
CA LEU A 104 25.38 36.85 5.15
C LEU A 104 26.11 37.48 6.33
N PHE A 105 27.32 37.93 6.08
CA PHE A 105 28.15 38.65 7.05
C PHE A 105 28.44 40.04 6.51
N GLU A 106 28.16 41.06 7.31
CA GLU A 106 28.55 42.43 7.03
C GLU A 106 30.04 42.61 7.34
N THR A 107 30.74 43.33 6.47
CA THR A 107 32.18 43.60 6.63
C THR A 107 32.48 45.08 6.53
N LEU A 108 33.50 45.56 7.24
CA LEU A 108 34.08 46.88 6.98
C LEU A 108 34.99 46.86 5.75
N ASP A 109 35.30 48.04 5.22
CA ASP A 109 36.25 48.17 4.12
C ASP A 109 37.65 47.70 4.56
N GLY A 110 38.23 46.75 3.81
CA GLY A 110 39.57 46.23 4.05
C GLY A 110 39.64 44.96 4.90
N GLU A 111 38.51 44.48 5.44
CA GLU A 111 38.44 43.19 6.12
C GLU A 111 38.76 42.02 5.19
N THR A 112 39.30 40.97 5.79
CA THR A 112 39.92 39.85 5.13
C THR A 112 39.08 38.58 5.25
N PHE A 113 39.49 37.53 4.52
CA PHE A 113 38.87 36.22 4.66
C PHE A 113 39.00 35.67 6.09
N ALA A 114 40.08 35.97 6.81
CA ALA A 114 40.25 35.58 8.20
C ALA A 114 39.15 36.17 9.09
N ASP A 115 38.83 37.45 8.92
CA ASP A 115 37.79 38.14 9.69
C ASP A 115 36.41 37.54 9.39
N VAL A 116 36.09 37.35 8.10
CA VAL A 116 34.84 36.69 7.69
C VAL A 116 34.73 35.27 8.24
N LEU A 117 35.84 34.52 8.24
CA LEU A 117 35.88 33.16 8.80
C LEU A 117 35.70 33.17 10.32
N GLU A 118 36.23 34.17 11.02
CA GLU A 118 36.00 34.38 12.45
C GLU A 118 34.53 34.67 12.75
N TYR A 119 33.88 35.55 11.97
CA TYR A 119 32.45 35.83 12.09
C TYR A 119 31.59 34.58 11.83
N ALA A 120 32.03 33.72 10.90
CA ALA A 120 31.41 32.43 10.64
C ALA A 120 31.71 31.36 11.72
N GLY A 121 32.46 31.69 12.77
CA GLY A 121 32.85 30.78 13.85
C GLY A 121 33.93 29.77 13.48
N GLY A 122 34.58 29.94 12.33
CA GLY A 122 35.59 29.03 11.77
C GLY A 122 35.01 27.88 10.95
N PHE A 123 35.90 27.00 10.50
CA PHE A 123 35.54 25.74 9.83
C PHE A 123 34.85 24.76 10.77
N ASN A 124 33.94 23.94 10.24
CA ASN A 124 33.42 22.77 10.96
C ASN A 124 34.30 21.52 10.69
N GLN A 125 33.99 20.38 11.32
CA GLN A 125 34.80 19.15 11.21
C GLN A 125 34.81 18.47 9.83
N HIS A 126 33.92 18.86 8.92
CA HIS A 126 33.80 18.27 7.59
C HIS A 126 34.47 19.11 6.51
N ALA A 127 35.01 20.28 6.87
CA ALA A 127 35.58 21.23 5.93
C ALA A 127 36.88 20.76 5.29
N TYR A 128 37.00 20.95 3.98
CA TYR A 128 38.27 20.95 3.28
C TYR A 128 38.95 22.32 3.45
N GLN A 129 39.81 22.43 4.46
CA GLN A 129 40.37 23.72 4.90
C GLN A 129 41.47 24.25 3.97
N LYS A 130 42.19 23.39 3.23
CA LYS A 130 43.39 23.82 2.46
C LYS A 130 43.08 24.79 1.33
N ARG A 131 41.86 24.76 0.78
CA ARG A 131 41.46 25.64 -0.32
C ARG A 131 39.99 26.03 -0.20
N VAL A 132 39.75 27.32 -0.05
CA VAL A 132 38.40 27.91 -0.01
C VAL A 132 38.15 28.65 -1.31
N LYS A 133 36.98 28.47 -1.90
CA LYS A 133 36.61 29.13 -3.16
C LYS A 133 35.84 30.40 -2.88
N VAL A 134 36.21 31.49 -3.53
CA VAL A 134 35.46 32.74 -3.53
C VAL A 134 34.97 33.02 -4.94
N ASP A 135 33.67 33.17 -5.09
CA ASP A 135 33.05 33.67 -6.31
C ASP A 135 32.81 35.17 -6.15
N ARG A 136 33.52 35.95 -6.97
CA ARG A 136 33.55 37.41 -6.91
C ARG A 136 32.99 38.00 -8.19
N LYS A 137 32.06 38.95 -8.05
CA LYS A 137 31.60 39.77 -9.17
C LYS A 137 32.65 40.84 -9.51
N THR A 138 32.94 41.02 -10.80
CA THR A 138 33.67 42.17 -11.35
C THR A 138 32.67 43.13 -12.01
N ASP A 139 33.14 44.24 -12.57
CA ASP A 139 32.27 45.20 -13.25
C ASP A 139 31.48 44.57 -14.42
N THR A 140 32.02 43.52 -15.04
CA THR A 140 31.45 42.89 -16.24
C THR A 140 31.17 41.39 -16.11
N GLU A 141 31.91 40.67 -15.26
CA GLU A 141 31.92 39.19 -15.24
C GLU A 141 31.98 38.64 -13.81
N ARG A 142 32.10 37.31 -13.68
CA ARG A 142 32.40 36.64 -12.40
C ARG A 142 33.81 36.06 -12.45
N LYS A 143 34.54 36.14 -11.35
CA LYS A 143 35.87 35.57 -11.17
C LYS A 143 35.86 34.60 -9.99
N ILE A 144 36.46 33.43 -10.19
CA ILE A 144 36.73 32.48 -9.12
C ILE A 144 38.12 32.77 -8.55
N ILE A 145 38.23 32.80 -7.23
CA ILE A 145 39.47 32.95 -6.49
C ILE A 145 39.62 31.76 -5.55
N ASP A 146 40.77 31.09 -5.61
CA ASP A 146 41.13 30.03 -4.68
C ASP A 146 42.01 30.61 -3.57
N ILE A 147 41.49 30.64 -2.34
CA ILE A 147 42.22 31.02 -1.13
C ILE A 147 42.92 29.78 -0.59
N HIS A 148 44.25 29.77 -0.63
CA HIS A 148 45.07 28.73 0.01
C HIS A 148 45.24 29.07 1.50
N TYR A 149 44.51 28.38 2.37
CA TYR A 149 44.53 28.64 3.81
C TYR A 149 45.51 27.70 4.53
N PRO A 150 46.28 28.17 5.53
CA PRO A 150 46.21 29.51 6.15
C PRO A 150 46.98 30.62 5.44
N ASP A 151 47.81 30.29 4.45
CA ASP A 151 48.80 31.22 3.86
C ASP A 151 48.20 32.51 3.28
N GLN A 152 46.97 32.45 2.76
CA GLN A 152 46.26 33.56 2.12
C GLN A 152 45.03 34.02 2.93
N ALA A 153 45.01 33.78 4.24
CA ALA A 153 43.90 34.17 5.10
C ALA A 153 43.65 35.70 5.13
N ASN A 154 44.69 36.50 4.88
CA ASN A 154 44.62 37.96 4.80
C ASN A 154 44.07 38.51 3.47
N MET A 155 43.50 37.67 2.60
CA MET A 155 42.90 38.13 1.36
C MET A 155 41.74 39.08 1.64
N GLN A 156 41.81 40.31 1.13
CA GLN A 156 40.72 41.28 1.26
C GLN A 156 39.46 40.82 0.56
N MET A 157 38.35 40.89 1.29
CA MET A 157 37.02 40.55 0.83
C MET A 157 36.33 41.76 0.22
N LYS A 158 35.45 41.54 -0.74
CA LYS A 158 34.69 42.60 -1.43
C LYS A 158 33.21 42.33 -1.32
N SER A 159 32.43 43.38 -1.16
CA SER A 159 30.96 43.28 -1.14
C SER A 159 30.44 42.47 -2.33
N GLY A 160 29.56 41.52 -2.04
CA GLY A 160 28.99 40.58 -3.01
C GLY A 160 29.79 39.30 -3.21
N ASP A 161 30.95 39.12 -2.57
CA ASP A 161 31.67 37.86 -2.61
C ASP A 161 30.85 36.71 -2.02
N ILE A 162 30.99 35.53 -2.62
CA ILE A 162 30.42 34.28 -2.12
C ILE A 162 31.57 33.33 -1.79
N VAL A 163 31.82 33.14 -0.52
CA VAL A 163 32.75 32.17 0.04
C VAL A 163 32.08 30.80 0.08
N ASN A 164 32.72 29.80 -0.52
CA ASN A 164 32.28 28.41 -0.54
C ASN A 164 33.37 27.51 0.06
N VAL A 165 33.09 26.99 1.25
CA VAL A 165 33.93 26.02 1.94
C VAL A 165 33.43 24.61 1.61
N GLN A 166 34.21 23.86 0.84
CA GLN A 166 33.82 22.52 0.40
C GLN A 166 34.02 21.47 1.50
N LYS A 167 33.30 20.35 1.40
CA LYS A 167 33.52 19.17 2.26
C LYS A 167 34.82 18.45 1.90
N VAL A 168 35.51 17.90 2.90
CA VAL A 168 36.58 16.93 2.70
C VAL A 168 36.03 15.72 1.95
N LEU A 169 36.78 15.23 0.97
CA LEU A 169 36.37 14.05 0.21
C LEU A 169 36.45 12.83 1.12
N ASP A 170 35.48 11.91 0.99
CA ASP A 170 35.47 10.60 1.66
C ASP A 170 36.51 9.66 1.00
N ARG A 171 37.77 10.10 0.99
CA ARG A 171 38.94 9.40 0.43
C ARG A 171 39.90 9.10 1.57
N TYR A 172 40.20 7.84 1.72
CA TYR A 172 41.19 7.38 2.67
C TYR A 172 42.57 7.39 2.02
N GLU A 173 43.60 7.76 2.78
CA GLU A 173 44.96 7.82 2.26
C GLU A 173 45.61 6.44 2.13
N ASN A 174 45.15 5.49 2.94
CA ASN A 174 45.81 4.22 3.22
C ASN A 174 44.82 3.07 3.43
N LYS A 175 43.67 3.10 2.76
CA LYS A 175 42.65 2.05 2.91
C LYS A 175 42.86 0.88 1.95
N ILE A 176 42.61 -0.32 2.45
CA ILE A 176 42.31 -1.54 1.68
C ILE A 176 41.01 -2.16 2.19
N THR A 177 40.40 -3.04 1.41
CA THR A 177 39.11 -3.64 1.75
C THR A 177 39.14 -5.15 1.59
N LEU A 178 38.65 -5.88 2.58
CA LEU A 178 38.53 -7.33 2.58
C LEU A 178 37.06 -7.74 2.64
N GLN A 179 36.63 -8.62 1.73
CA GLN A 179 35.24 -9.04 1.60
C GLN A 179 35.12 -10.56 1.49
N GLY A 180 34.04 -11.11 2.03
CA GLY A 180 33.62 -12.51 1.87
C GLY A 180 33.98 -13.39 3.05
N ALA A 181 34.38 -14.64 2.80
CA ALA A 181 34.51 -15.74 3.77
C ALA A 181 35.74 -15.60 4.70
N VAL A 182 35.74 -14.57 5.52
CA VAL A 182 36.72 -14.25 6.57
C VAL A 182 35.98 -13.86 7.84
N PHE A 183 36.59 -14.03 9.02
CA PHE A 183 35.90 -13.75 10.29
C PHE A 183 35.54 -12.28 10.47
N ARG A 184 36.41 -11.36 10.02
CA ARG A 184 36.16 -9.91 10.07
C ARG A 184 36.32 -9.25 8.70
N PRO A 185 35.29 -9.28 7.82
CA PRO A 185 35.33 -8.50 6.60
C PRO A 185 35.23 -7.00 6.93
N GLY A 186 35.85 -6.14 6.12
CA GLY A 186 35.82 -4.70 6.36
C GLY A 186 36.94 -3.91 5.70
N GLU A 187 37.06 -2.66 6.16
CA GLU A 187 38.13 -1.75 5.77
C GLU A 187 39.31 -1.88 6.74
N TYR A 188 40.52 -1.98 6.18
CA TYR A 188 41.75 -2.13 6.94
C TYR A 188 42.75 -1.06 6.52
N GLN A 189 43.63 -0.72 7.46
CA GLN A 189 44.75 0.16 7.22
C GLN A 189 45.87 -0.58 6.47
N LEU A 190 46.38 0.00 5.38
CA LEU A 190 47.40 -0.59 4.53
C LEU A 190 48.73 -0.79 5.25
N GLU A 191 49.13 0.13 6.15
CA GLU A 191 50.42 0.00 6.86
C GLU A 191 50.44 -1.17 7.85
N GLU A 192 49.31 -1.48 8.48
CA GLU A 192 49.17 -2.62 9.41
C GLU A 192 48.87 -3.93 8.68
N SER A 193 48.41 -3.85 7.44
CA SER A 193 48.06 -4.97 6.57
C SER A 193 48.72 -4.82 5.18
N PRO A 194 50.06 -4.77 5.10
CA PRO A 194 50.77 -4.48 3.84
C PRO A 194 50.68 -5.62 2.82
N THR A 195 50.32 -6.83 3.27
CA THR A 195 50.23 -8.03 2.44
C THR A 195 48.91 -8.75 2.63
N LEU A 196 48.54 -9.59 1.65
CA LEU A 196 47.31 -10.37 1.69
C LEU A 196 47.27 -11.33 2.89
N TYR A 197 48.38 -12.02 3.19
CA TYR A 197 48.45 -12.90 4.35
C TYR A 197 48.21 -12.12 5.65
N THR A 198 48.90 -11.00 5.85
CA THR A 198 48.75 -10.17 7.05
C THR A 198 47.33 -9.60 7.17
N LEU A 199 46.74 -9.16 6.06
CA LEU A 199 45.34 -8.73 6.00
C LEU A 199 44.39 -9.85 6.47
N ILE A 200 44.60 -11.09 6.01
CA ILE A 200 43.78 -12.24 6.42
C ILE A 200 43.96 -12.53 7.92
N GLN A 201 45.19 -12.45 8.45
CA GLN A 201 45.45 -12.63 9.89
C GLN A 201 44.77 -11.56 10.74
N ASN A 202 44.86 -10.28 10.33
CA ASN A 202 44.19 -9.17 11.00
C ASN A 202 42.66 -9.28 10.93
N ALA A 203 42.15 -10.01 9.94
CA ALA A 203 40.74 -10.37 9.83
C ALA A 203 40.33 -11.63 10.63
N GLU A 204 41.21 -12.10 11.52
CA GLU A 204 41.06 -13.33 12.33
C GLU A 204 41.02 -14.64 11.52
N GLY A 205 41.47 -14.60 10.26
CA GLY A 205 41.60 -15.77 9.39
C GLY A 205 40.42 -16.00 8.44
N LEU A 206 40.51 -17.10 7.70
CA LEU A 206 39.49 -17.55 6.74
C LEU A 206 38.38 -18.32 7.46
N MET A 207 37.14 -18.16 7.01
CA MET A 207 36.04 -19.02 7.46
C MET A 207 36.19 -20.44 6.89
N GLY A 208 35.60 -21.44 7.57
CA GLY A 208 35.71 -22.85 7.15
C GLY A 208 35.08 -23.17 5.80
N ASP A 209 34.19 -22.31 5.32
CA ASP A 209 33.55 -22.40 4.01
C ASP A 209 34.24 -21.53 2.94
N ALA A 210 35.40 -20.92 3.23
CA ALA A 210 36.13 -20.14 2.24
C ALA A 210 36.59 -21.01 1.06
N PHE A 211 36.44 -20.50 -0.17
CA PHE A 211 36.93 -21.16 -1.36
C PHE A 211 38.44 -20.94 -1.53
N LEU A 212 39.23 -21.93 -1.12
CA LEU A 212 40.68 -21.79 -1.00
C LEU A 212 41.43 -21.84 -2.34
N GLU A 213 40.83 -22.39 -3.40
CA GLU A 213 41.50 -22.49 -4.70
C GLU A 213 41.64 -21.14 -5.42
N ARG A 214 40.82 -20.14 -5.04
CA ARG A 214 40.86 -18.82 -5.68
C ARG A 214 40.26 -17.70 -4.83
N ALA A 215 41.08 -16.68 -4.57
CA ALA A 215 40.66 -15.33 -4.21
C ALA A 215 40.97 -14.35 -5.35
N LEU A 216 40.36 -13.16 -5.29
CA LEU A 216 40.60 -12.08 -6.25
C LEU A 216 40.99 -10.80 -5.51
N ILE A 217 42.07 -10.17 -5.93
CA ILE A 217 42.40 -8.80 -5.56
C ILE A 217 42.02 -7.90 -6.74
N TYR A 218 41.07 -7.01 -6.52
CA TYR A 218 40.73 -5.95 -7.48
C TYR A 218 41.61 -4.73 -7.20
N ARG A 219 42.49 -4.44 -8.15
CA ARG A 219 43.47 -3.35 -8.05
C ARG A 219 43.14 -2.27 -9.05
N THR A 220 43.13 -1.02 -8.59
CA THR A 220 42.90 0.14 -9.45
C THR A 220 44.23 0.65 -10.00
N LYS A 221 44.37 0.67 -11.32
CA LYS A 221 45.56 1.18 -12.03
C LYS A 221 45.60 2.72 -12.03
N PRO A 222 46.74 3.34 -12.38
CA PRO A 222 46.84 4.80 -12.49
C PRO A 222 45.86 5.44 -13.49
N ASN A 223 45.43 4.69 -14.52
CA ASN A 223 44.41 5.11 -15.48
C ASN A 223 42.96 4.84 -15.01
N TYR A 224 42.78 4.45 -13.74
CA TYR A 224 41.51 4.06 -13.11
C TYR A 224 40.85 2.77 -13.64
N GLU A 225 41.51 2.03 -14.52
CA GLU A 225 41.04 0.68 -14.86
C GLU A 225 41.26 -0.27 -13.69
N VAL A 226 40.33 -1.21 -13.51
CA VAL A 226 40.42 -2.25 -12.48
C VAL A 226 40.95 -3.52 -13.10
N GLU A 227 42.03 -4.07 -12.54
CA GLU A 227 42.51 -5.42 -12.84
C GLU A 227 42.16 -6.39 -11.71
N ALA A 228 41.95 -7.66 -12.07
CA ALA A 228 41.72 -8.73 -11.11
C ALA A 228 42.97 -9.63 -11.05
N ILE A 229 43.61 -9.66 -9.89
CA ILE A 229 44.77 -10.51 -9.62
C ILE A 229 44.27 -11.77 -8.92
N PRO A 230 44.33 -12.94 -9.56
CA PRO A 230 43.93 -14.20 -8.93
C PRO A 230 44.99 -14.69 -7.96
N VAL A 231 44.54 -15.26 -6.83
CA VAL A 231 45.42 -15.80 -5.79
C VAL A 231 44.91 -17.18 -5.38
N ASN A 232 45.79 -18.17 -5.29
CA ASN A 232 45.44 -19.47 -4.70
C ASN A 232 45.69 -19.38 -3.18
N LEU A 233 44.63 -19.42 -2.37
CA LEU A 233 44.74 -19.28 -0.92
C LEU A 233 45.33 -20.54 -0.27
N ASN A 234 45.12 -21.72 -0.84
CA ASN A 234 45.78 -22.95 -0.36
C ASN A 234 47.31 -22.80 -0.37
N GLN A 235 47.88 -22.29 -1.48
CA GLN A 235 49.31 -22.01 -1.58
C GLN A 235 49.75 -20.89 -0.62
N LEU A 236 48.98 -19.79 -0.55
CA LEU A 236 49.27 -18.67 0.35
C LEU A 236 49.33 -19.08 1.82
N MET A 237 48.35 -19.87 2.29
CA MET A 237 48.26 -20.28 3.68
C MET A 237 49.28 -21.36 4.04
N ALA A 238 49.77 -22.11 3.05
CA ALA A 238 50.83 -23.11 3.24
C ALA A 238 52.24 -22.50 3.24
N ASP A 239 52.51 -21.51 2.39
CA ASP A 239 53.82 -20.85 2.26
C ASP A 239 53.67 -19.36 1.93
N SER A 240 53.40 -18.57 2.97
CA SER A 240 53.28 -17.11 2.83
C SER A 240 54.59 -16.43 2.46
N ALA A 241 55.75 -17.08 2.59
CA ALA A 241 57.02 -16.45 2.22
C ALA A 241 57.17 -16.31 0.69
N HIS A 242 56.55 -17.21 -0.09
CA HIS A 242 56.65 -17.22 -1.55
C HIS A 242 55.38 -16.76 -2.27
N TYR A 243 54.21 -16.97 -1.69
CA TYR A 243 52.92 -16.74 -2.36
C TYR A 243 52.17 -15.49 -1.89
N ASP A 244 52.71 -14.76 -0.91
CA ASP A 244 52.07 -13.54 -0.40
C ASP A 244 52.18 -12.38 -1.40
N ILE A 245 51.18 -11.52 -1.37
CA ILE A 245 51.02 -10.43 -2.33
C ILE A 245 50.99 -9.13 -1.57
N GLU A 246 51.90 -8.23 -1.91
CA GLU A 246 51.89 -6.86 -1.43
C GLU A 246 50.64 -6.13 -1.92
N LEU A 247 49.90 -5.57 -0.98
CA LEU A 247 48.69 -4.81 -1.24
C LEU A 247 49.02 -3.35 -1.52
N LYS A 248 48.15 -2.69 -2.29
CA LYS A 248 48.25 -1.28 -2.63
C LYS A 248 47.02 -0.54 -2.15
N LYS A 249 47.17 0.78 -2.00
CA LYS A 249 46.07 1.67 -1.66
C LYS A 249 44.86 1.41 -2.57
N ASN A 250 43.69 1.26 -1.94
CA ASN A 250 42.40 0.96 -2.54
C ASN A 250 42.28 -0.45 -3.15
N ASP A 251 43.19 -1.37 -2.88
CA ASP A 251 42.98 -2.76 -3.23
C ASP A 251 41.75 -3.31 -2.51
N ARG A 252 40.95 -4.08 -3.24
CA ARG A 252 39.79 -4.78 -2.72
C ARG A 252 39.98 -6.28 -2.88
N VAL A 253 40.16 -6.97 -1.78
CA VAL A 253 40.31 -8.41 -1.71
C VAL A 253 38.95 -9.05 -1.53
N LYS A 254 38.60 -10.01 -2.40
CA LYS A 254 37.37 -10.80 -2.32
C LYS A 254 37.73 -12.29 -2.18
N ILE A 255 37.19 -12.91 -1.13
CA ILE A 255 37.32 -14.33 -0.83
C ILE A 255 35.92 -14.93 -0.81
N SER A 256 35.53 -15.67 -1.84
CA SER A 256 34.17 -16.25 -1.91
C SER A 256 34.01 -17.43 -0.96
N SER A 257 32.79 -17.70 -0.51
CA SER A 257 32.44 -18.99 0.11
C SER A 257 32.25 -20.06 -0.97
N ILE A 258 32.47 -21.34 -0.63
CA ILE A 258 32.10 -22.49 -1.46
C ILE A 258 30.60 -22.50 -1.78
N PHE A 259 29.78 -21.87 -0.93
CA PHE A 259 28.33 -21.75 -1.13
C PHE A 259 27.96 -20.67 -2.13
N ASP A 260 28.76 -19.61 -2.27
CA ASP A 260 28.56 -18.55 -3.27
C ASP A 260 28.81 -19.05 -4.70
N LEU A 261 29.54 -20.16 -4.84
CA LEU A 261 30.01 -20.70 -6.13
C LEU A 261 29.18 -21.88 -6.64
N ARG A 262 28.22 -22.37 -5.86
CA ARG A 262 27.34 -23.48 -6.23
C ARG A 262 25.90 -23.01 -6.41
N GLU A 263 25.15 -23.69 -7.27
CA GLU A 263 23.70 -23.48 -7.35
C GLU A 263 23.05 -23.79 -6.00
N LEU A 264 22.15 -22.90 -5.56
CA LEU A 264 21.38 -23.09 -4.34
C LEU A 264 20.50 -24.33 -4.49
N ARG A 265 20.80 -25.38 -3.72
CA ARG A 265 20.01 -26.61 -3.70
C ARG A 265 18.73 -26.36 -2.91
N THR A 266 17.59 -26.63 -3.52
CA THR A 266 16.26 -26.43 -2.91
C THR A 266 15.40 -27.67 -3.10
N VAL A 267 14.31 -27.78 -2.35
CA VAL A 267 13.30 -28.84 -2.46
C VAL A 267 11.93 -28.17 -2.40
N LYS A 268 10.93 -28.68 -3.13
CA LYS A 268 9.59 -28.08 -3.14
C LYS A 268 8.59 -29.03 -2.54
N ILE A 269 7.71 -28.54 -1.67
CA ILE A 269 6.55 -29.29 -1.16
C ILE A 269 5.27 -28.52 -1.45
N SER A 270 4.25 -29.20 -1.97
CA SER A 270 3.02 -28.59 -2.46
C SER A 270 1.79 -29.39 -2.06
N GLY A 271 0.63 -28.73 -1.99
CA GLY A 271 -0.66 -29.34 -1.70
C GLY A 271 -1.09 -29.21 -0.23
N SER A 272 -1.59 -30.29 0.37
CA SER A 272 -2.27 -30.29 1.67
C SER A 272 -1.32 -30.34 2.88
N VAL A 273 -0.35 -29.43 2.90
CA VAL A 273 0.52 -29.14 4.04
C VAL A 273 0.19 -27.76 4.59
N GLN A 274 0.58 -27.47 5.84
CA GLN A 274 0.28 -26.18 6.46
C GLN A 274 1.00 -25.04 5.71
N ASN A 275 2.30 -25.20 5.44
CA ASN A 275 3.11 -24.23 4.71
C ASN A 275 3.69 -24.83 3.41
N PRO A 276 2.96 -24.83 2.29
CA PRO A 276 3.51 -25.24 1.00
C PRO A 276 4.53 -24.21 0.49
N GLY A 277 5.61 -24.67 -0.14
CA GLY A 277 6.66 -23.78 -0.59
C GLY A 277 7.92 -24.47 -1.07
N THR A 278 8.94 -23.66 -1.33
CA THR A 278 10.29 -24.11 -1.68
C THR A 278 11.20 -23.89 -0.47
N TYR A 279 11.85 -24.96 -0.03
CA TYR A 279 12.74 -25.00 1.13
C TYR A 279 14.19 -25.19 0.69
N GLN A 280 15.13 -24.70 1.48
CA GLN A 280 16.55 -24.98 1.24
C GLN A 280 16.82 -26.46 1.49
N TYR A 281 17.56 -27.10 0.58
CA TYR A 281 17.96 -28.49 0.77
C TYR A 281 18.96 -28.60 1.91
N ILE A 282 18.65 -29.46 2.89
CA ILE A 282 19.53 -29.82 4.00
C ILE A 282 20.12 -31.19 3.71
N ASP A 283 21.44 -31.32 3.83
CA ASP A 283 22.10 -32.59 3.55
C ASP A 283 21.64 -33.68 4.53
N ASN A 284 21.36 -34.88 4.00
CA ASN A 284 20.82 -36.03 4.74
C ASN A 284 19.37 -35.86 5.29
N SER A 285 18.63 -34.83 4.86
CA SER A 285 17.21 -34.65 5.22
C SER A 285 16.30 -35.74 4.63
N SER A 286 15.29 -36.13 5.40
CA SER A 286 14.26 -37.10 5.03
C SER A 286 12.96 -36.42 4.59
N LEU A 287 12.04 -37.20 4.01
CA LEU A 287 10.70 -36.72 3.68
C LEU A 287 9.96 -36.25 4.95
N LYS A 288 10.17 -36.93 6.08
CA LYS A 288 9.63 -36.49 7.38
C LYS A 288 10.11 -35.10 7.77
N ASP A 289 11.41 -34.83 7.62
CA ASP A 289 12.00 -33.53 7.95
C ASP A 289 11.42 -32.42 7.06
N LEU A 290 11.24 -32.68 5.77
CA LEU A 290 10.61 -31.72 4.86
C LEU A 290 9.14 -31.44 5.19
N ILE A 291 8.38 -32.47 5.59
CA ILE A 291 6.99 -32.28 6.04
C ILE A 291 6.95 -31.51 7.37
N TYR A 292 7.92 -31.76 8.27
CA TYR A 292 8.07 -31.02 9.51
C TYR A 292 8.36 -29.53 9.25
N GLU A 293 9.29 -29.20 8.34
CA GLU A 293 9.56 -27.83 7.91
C GLU A 293 8.34 -27.15 7.28
N ALA A 294 7.43 -27.94 6.70
CA ALA A 294 6.15 -27.48 6.16
C ALA A 294 5.02 -27.37 7.21
N ASP A 295 5.35 -27.42 8.50
CA ASP A 295 4.43 -27.42 9.66
C ASP A 295 3.42 -28.58 9.66
N GLY A 296 3.77 -29.69 8.99
CA GLY A 296 2.95 -30.89 8.94
C GLY A 296 1.79 -30.83 7.94
N PHE A 297 0.87 -31.78 8.07
CA PHE A 297 -0.28 -31.93 7.17
C PHE A 297 -1.46 -31.04 7.58
N LYS A 298 -2.26 -30.64 6.59
CA LYS A 298 -3.62 -30.15 6.82
C LYS A 298 -4.56 -31.32 7.13
N GLU A 299 -5.67 -31.08 7.82
CA GLU A 299 -6.67 -32.13 8.13
C GLU A 299 -7.23 -32.81 6.87
N GLU A 300 -7.33 -32.07 5.77
CA GLU A 300 -7.82 -32.56 4.48
C GLU A 300 -6.79 -33.35 3.67
N ALA A 301 -5.57 -33.51 4.17
CA ALA A 301 -4.51 -34.20 3.44
C ALA A 301 -4.82 -35.68 3.22
N ALA A 302 -4.36 -36.22 2.10
CA ALA A 302 -4.31 -37.65 1.81
C ALA A 302 -2.88 -38.17 2.02
N PRO A 303 -2.46 -38.47 3.27
CA PRO A 303 -1.11 -38.94 3.57
C PRO A 303 -0.80 -40.31 2.95
N TYR A 304 -1.83 -41.04 2.49
CA TYR A 304 -1.71 -42.30 1.76
C TYR A 304 -1.31 -42.16 0.29
N ASN A 305 -1.18 -40.94 -0.25
CA ASN A 305 -0.78 -40.70 -1.64
C ASN A 305 0.16 -39.50 -1.77
N ILE A 306 1.38 -39.66 -1.28
CA ILE A 306 2.46 -38.69 -1.43
C ILE A 306 3.28 -39.04 -2.67
N GLU A 307 3.49 -38.07 -3.55
CA GLU A 307 4.31 -38.25 -4.76
C GLU A 307 5.57 -37.40 -4.64
N ILE A 308 6.74 -38.02 -4.82
CA ILE A 308 8.01 -37.31 -4.98
C ILE A 308 8.41 -37.42 -6.45
N ALA A 309 8.44 -36.29 -7.15
CA ALA A 309 9.02 -36.19 -8.47
C ALA A 309 10.49 -35.80 -8.34
N ARG A 310 11.37 -36.77 -8.62
CA ARG A 310 12.82 -36.63 -8.56
C ARG A 310 13.38 -36.55 -9.98
N ARG A 311 14.14 -35.51 -10.29
CA ARG A 311 14.78 -35.39 -11.61
C ARG A 311 15.80 -36.52 -11.83
N VAL A 312 15.80 -37.13 -13.01
CA VAL A 312 16.81 -38.13 -13.38
C VAL A 312 18.09 -37.39 -13.77
N ALA A 313 19.11 -37.44 -12.91
CA ALA A 313 20.41 -36.87 -13.20
C ALA A 313 21.30 -37.93 -13.89
N ASP A 314 21.22 -38.03 -15.22
CA ASP A 314 22.19 -38.81 -16.00
C ASP A 314 23.00 -37.88 -16.90
N ASP A 315 24.18 -37.46 -16.43
CA ASP A 315 25.14 -36.67 -17.20
C ASP A 315 26.39 -37.47 -17.63
N ARG A 316 26.47 -38.77 -17.28
CA ARG A 316 27.71 -39.56 -17.45
C ARG A 316 27.63 -40.66 -18.50
N SER A 317 26.46 -41.18 -18.83
CA SER A 317 26.32 -42.27 -19.80
C SER A 317 26.30 -41.80 -21.26
N GLY A 318 25.98 -40.51 -21.50
CA GLY A 318 25.72 -39.98 -22.84
C GLY A 318 24.43 -40.54 -23.48
N GLU A 319 23.67 -41.35 -22.77
CA GLU A 319 22.39 -41.90 -23.23
C GLU A 319 21.25 -40.97 -22.85
N ILE A 320 20.49 -40.51 -23.84
CA ILE A 320 19.26 -39.75 -23.61
C ILE A 320 18.17 -40.74 -23.21
N LYS A 321 17.85 -40.80 -21.92
CA LYS A 321 16.69 -41.54 -21.42
C LYS A 321 15.41 -40.76 -21.73
N ASN A 322 14.32 -41.48 -22.06
CA ASN A 322 13.00 -40.88 -22.26
C ASN A 322 12.36 -40.42 -20.94
N GLU A 323 12.82 -40.96 -19.81
CA GLU A 323 12.35 -40.62 -18.47
C GLU A 323 13.11 -39.40 -17.94
N ILE A 324 12.41 -38.28 -17.75
CA ILE A 324 12.97 -37.02 -17.23
C ILE A 324 12.87 -36.92 -15.70
N ALA A 325 12.01 -37.73 -15.08
CA ALA A 325 11.81 -37.78 -13.64
C ALA A 325 11.43 -39.20 -13.19
N GLU A 326 11.95 -39.60 -12.04
CA GLU A 326 11.53 -40.75 -11.25
C GLU A 326 10.38 -40.31 -10.33
N ILE A 327 9.27 -41.06 -10.33
CA ILE A 327 8.13 -40.80 -9.45
C ILE A 327 8.13 -41.83 -8.32
N ILE A 328 8.39 -41.38 -7.11
CA ILE A 328 8.35 -42.21 -5.90
C ILE A 328 7.01 -41.95 -5.21
N THR A 329 6.18 -42.99 -5.09
CA THR A 329 4.89 -42.89 -4.38
C THR A 329 5.06 -43.47 -2.98
N VAL A 330 4.59 -42.73 -1.97
CA VAL A 330 4.67 -43.10 -0.56
C VAL A 330 3.26 -43.14 0.01
N ASN A 331 2.93 -44.21 0.73
CA ASN A 331 1.62 -44.42 1.32
C ASN A 331 1.74 -44.53 2.85
N ILE A 332 1.21 -43.54 3.56
CA ILE A 332 1.21 -43.52 5.02
C ILE A 332 -0.18 -43.90 5.55
N GLU A 333 -0.25 -44.98 6.33
CA GLU A 333 -1.50 -45.42 6.95
C GLU A 333 -1.83 -44.68 8.27
N ASN A 334 -0.84 -44.22 9.05
CA ASN A 334 -1.03 -43.76 10.45
C ASN A 334 -0.51 -42.33 10.77
N GLY A 335 -0.51 -41.41 9.81
CA GLY A 335 -0.08 -40.01 10.05
C GLY A 335 1.42 -39.85 10.34
N LEU A 336 1.81 -38.73 10.98
CA LEU A 336 3.22 -38.35 11.20
C LEU A 336 3.89 -38.97 12.44
N GLU A 337 3.11 -39.52 13.37
CA GLU A 337 3.62 -39.80 14.73
C GLU A 337 4.51 -41.04 14.84
N TYR A 338 4.50 -41.98 13.89
CA TYR A 338 5.54 -43.03 13.78
C TYR A 338 5.40 -43.75 12.42
N ASN A 339 6.04 -43.23 11.37
CA ASN A 339 6.15 -43.95 10.10
C ASN A 339 7.62 -44.10 9.70
N PRO A 340 8.22 -45.31 9.84
CA PRO A 340 9.61 -45.55 9.49
C PRO A 340 9.91 -45.30 8.01
N GLU A 341 8.92 -45.45 7.12
CA GLU A 341 9.09 -45.18 5.69
C GLU A 341 9.42 -43.71 5.40
N LEU A 342 8.88 -42.77 6.19
CA LEU A 342 9.17 -41.34 6.03
C LEU A 342 10.59 -40.95 6.48
N GLU A 343 11.19 -41.72 7.37
CA GLU A 343 12.56 -41.51 7.85
C GLU A 343 13.59 -42.15 6.91
N GLU A 344 13.23 -43.25 6.27
CA GLU A 344 14.08 -43.96 5.30
C GLU A 344 14.20 -43.22 3.96
N ILE A 345 13.14 -42.51 3.54
CA ILE A 345 13.14 -41.78 2.27
C ILE A 345 13.95 -40.49 2.41
N LYS A 346 15.18 -40.53 1.90
CA LYS A 346 16.05 -39.36 1.78
C LYS A 346 15.61 -38.48 0.64
N ILE A 347 15.45 -37.19 0.94
CA ILE A 347 15.19 -36.15 -0.04
C ILE A 347 16.50 -35.85 -0.78
N GLN A 348 16.40 -35.54 -2.07
CA GLN A 348 17.51 -35.12 -2.90
C GLN A 348 17.32 -33.67 -3.34
N PRO A 349 18.40 -32.96 -3.72
CA PRO A 349 18.29 -31.64 -4.29
C PRO A 349 17.30 -31.62 -5.46
N PHE A 350 16.41 -30.63 -5.44
CA PHE A 350 15.40 -30.31 -6.45
C PHE A 350 14.23 -31.30 -6.54
N ASP A 351 14.08 -32.19 -5.55
CA ASP A 351 12.87 -32.99 -5.41
C ASP A 351 11.62 -32.11 -5.28
N GLN A 352 10.53 -32.55 -5.92
CA GLN A 352 9.20 -31.96 -5.76
C GLN A 352 8.25 -32.95 -5.10
N VAL A 353 7.79 -32.62 -3.92
CA VAL A 353 6.88 -33.43 -3.10
C VAL A 353 5.45 -32.89 -3.22
N PHE A 354 4.51 -33.74 -3.55
CA PHE A 354 3.09 -33.42 -3.68
C PHE A 354 2.28 -34.18 -2.64
N ILE A 355 1.58 -33.43 -1.79
CA ILE A 355 0.63 -33.95 -0.80
C ILE A 355 -0.78 -33.66 -1.29
N ARG A 356 -1.50 -34.67 -1.78
CA ARG A 356 -2.84 -34.47 -2.36
C ARG A 356 -3.88 -34.19 -1.27
N LYS A 357 -4.96 -33.50 -1.65
CA LYS A 357 -6.18 -33.40 -0.83
C LYS A 357 -6.94 -34.70 -0.92
N SER A 358 -7.48 -35.17 0.20
CA SER A 358 -8.35 -36.34 0.25
C SER A 358 -9.65 -36.06 -0.51
N PRO A 359 -10.01 -36.87 -1.53
CA PRO A 359 -11.25 -36.71 -2.28
C PRO A 359 -12.49 -37.06 -1.43
N THR A 360 -12.31 -37.72 -0.29
CA THR A 360 -13.41 -38.06 0.63
C THR A 360 -13.62 -37.01 1.71
N TYR A 361 -12.67 -36.09 1.89
CA TYR A 361 -12.75 -35.04 2.91
C TYR A 361 -13.75 -33.96 2.52
N GLU A 362 -14.72 -33.74 3.40
CA GLU A 362 -15.69 -32.65 3.31
C GLU A 362 -15.69 -31.94 4.65
N VAL A 363 -15.61 -30.61 4.62
CA VAL A 363 -15.85 -29.81 5.83
C VAL A 363 -17.30 -29.93 6.24
N GLN A 364 -17.57 -29.79 7.54
CA GLN A 364 -18.93 -29.78 8.06
C GLN A 364 -19.73 -28.62 7.45
N LYS A 365 -20.83 -28.94 6.77
CA LYS A 365 -21.74 -27.99 6.11
C LYS A 365 -23.07 -27.94 6.86
N THR A 366 -23.69 -26.76 6.94
CA THR A 366 -24.96 -26.56 7.66
C THR A 366 -26.03 -25.91 6.79
N VAL A 367 -27.28 -26.11 7.20
CA VAL A 367 -28.49 -25.46 6.66
C VAL A 367 -29.32 -24.92 7.81
N ARG A 368 -30.14 -23.91 7.56
CA ARG A 368 -30.97 -23.25 8.57
C ARG A 368 -32.45 -23.46 8.28
N ILE A 369 -33.23 -23.73 9.32
CA ILE A 369 -34.70 -23.74 9.24
C ILE A 369 -35.30 -22.81 10.29
N THR A 370 -36.26 -21.99 9.87
CA THR A 370 -36.93 -20.98 10.70
C THR A 370 -38.45 -21.08 10.57
N GLY A 371 -39.17 -20.48 11.52
CA GLY A 371 -40.62 -20.43 11.54
C GLY A 371 -41.28 -21.62 12.27
N GLU A 372 -42.40 -22.09 11.73
CA GLU A 372 -43.32 -23.04 12.38
C GLU A 372 -42.89 -24.51 12.23
N VAL A 373 -41.76 -24.84 12.84
CA VAL A 373 -41.27 -26.21 13.08
C VAL A 373 -41.07 -26.45 14.58
N MET A 374 -41.01 -27.70 15.01
CA MET A 374 -40.87 -28.01 16.45
C MET A 374 -39.55 -27.48 17.03
N TYR A 375 -38.47 -27.55 16.26
CA TYR A 375 -37.14 -27.09 16.65
C TYR A 375 -36.51 -26.26 15.51
N PRO A 376 -36.70 -24.93 15.48
CA PRO A 376 -36.01 -24.07 14.52
C PRO A 376 -34.52 -23.92 14.89
N GLY A 377 -33.64 -23.82 13.90
CA GLY A 377 -32.19 -23.71 14.13
C GLY A 377 -31.33 -24.16 12.95
N GLU A 378 -30.04 -24.36 13.22
CA GLU A 378 -29.06 -24.88 12.26
C GLU A 378 -28.93 -26.41 12.37
N TYR A 379 -28.83 -27.06 11.21
CA TYR A 379 -28.69 -28.50 11.09
C TYR A 379 -27.51 -28.83 10.18
N ALA A 380 -26.68 -29.78 10.63
CA ALA A 380 -25.59 -30.29 9.81
C ALA A 380 -26.13 -31.16 8.66
N LEU A 381 -25.59 -30.93 7.46
CA LEU A 381 -25.76 -31.81 6.30
C LEU A 381 -25.03 -33.11 6.59
N SER A 382 -25.77 -34.14 7.04
CA SER A 382 -25.18 -35.42 7.46
C SER A 382 -24.81 -36.33 6.29
N THR A 383 -25.36 -36.08 5.10
CA THR A 383 -25.11 -36.87 3.90
C THR A 383 -25.04 -35.95 2.67
N ARG A 384 -24.39 -36.42 1.60
CA ARG A 384 -24.27 -35.65 0.34
C ARG A 384 -25.61 -35.50 -0.39
N ASP A 385 -26.59 -36.33 -0.06
CA ASP A 385 -27.92 -36.37 -0.64
C ASP A 385 -29.01 -35.84 0.30
N PHE A 386 -28.65 -35.04 1.31
CA PHE A 386 -29.56 -34.49 2.31
C PHE A 386 -30.63 -33.57 1.69
N ARG A 387 -31.91 -33.77 2.03
CA ARG A 387 -33.06 -33.11 1.40
C ARG A 387 -33.91 -32.27 2.35
N LEU A 388 -34.83 -31.51 1.76
CA LEU A 388 -35.85 -30.74 2.47
C LEU A 388 -36.69 -31.61 3.42
N SER A 389 -37.10 -32.81 2.99
CA SER A 389 -37.86 -33.72 3.85
C SER A 389 -37.05 -34.21 5.06
N ASP A 390 -35.76 -34.47 4.88
CA ASP A 390 -34.85 -34.86 5.98
C ASP A 390 -34.66 -33.72 6.99
N LEU A 391 -34.55 -32.48 6.52
CA LEU A 391 -34.47 -31.30 7.37
C LEU A 391 -35.74 -31.13 8.21
N ILE A 392 -36.92 -31.30 7.61
CA ILE A 392 -38.19 -31.20 8.35
C ILE A 392 -38.29 -32.30 9.40
N GLU A 393 -37.91 -33.54 9.06
CA GLU A 393 -37.89 -34.65 10.00
C GLU A 393 -36.94 -34.38 11.18
N LYS A 394 -35.72 -33.89 10.90
CA LYS A 394 -34.75 -33.50 11.94
C LYS A 394 -35.20 -32.30 12.78
N SER A 395 -35.99 -31.40 12.21
CA SER A 395 -36.59 -30.27 12.93
C SER A 395 -37.75 -30.66 13.86
N GLY A 396 -38.05 -31.97 13.95
CA GLY A 396 -39.17 -32.50 14.75
C GLY A 396 -40.53 -32.39 14.06
N GLY A 397 -40.54 -32.08 12.76
CA GLY A 397 -41.75 -31.87 11.97
C GLY A 397 -42.33 -30.47 12.07
N LEU A 398 -43.43 -30.28 11.35
CA LEU A 398 -44.18 -29.02 11.30
C LEU A 398 -45.09 -28.87 12.53
N THR A 399 -45.25 -27.65 13.04
CA THR A 399 -46.25 -27.37 14.09
C THR A 399 -47.67 -27.40 13.51
N GLU A 400 -48.69 -27.45 14.38
CA GLU A 400 -50.10 -27.34 13.96
C GLU A 400 -50.46 -25.99 13.31
N PHE A 401 -49.64 -24.97 13.55
CA PHE A 401 -49.83 -23.61 13.02
C PHE A 401 -49.08 -23.37 11.71
N ALA A 402 -48.25 -24.32 11.27
CA ALA A 402 -47.44 -24.21 10.07
C ALA A 402 -48.28 -24.05 8.80
N TYR A 403 -47.73 -23.32 7.83
CA TYR A 403 -48.28 -23.21 6.49
C TYR A 403 -47.30 -23.74 5.44
N PRO A 404 -47.32 -25.06 5.16
CA PRO A 404 -46.34 -25.68 4.26
C PRO A 404 -46.40 -25.15 2.83
N LYS A 405 -47.58 -24.72 2.36
CA LYS A 405 -47.74 -24.11 1.03
C LYS A 405 -47.11 -22.71 0.92
N GLY A 406 -46.76 -22.11 2.05
CA GLY A 406 -46.06 -20.82 2.11
C GLY A 406 -44.57 -20.96 2.35
N ALA A 407 -44.03 -22.18 2.45
CA ALA A 407 -42.63 -22.38 2.72
C ALA A 407 -41.76 -21.84 1.58
N SER A 408 -40.63 -21.21 1.92
CA SER A 408 -39.66 -20.70 0.95
C SER A 408 -38.25 -21.18 1.28
N LEU A 409 -37.43 -21.32 0.24
CA LEU A 409 -36.00 -21.57 0.32
C LEU A 409 -35.27 -20.34 -0.16
N THR A 410 -34.39 -19.80 0.66
CA THR A 410 -33.40 -18.80 0.27
C THR A 410 -32.08 -19.51 0.06
N ARG A 411 -31.53 -19.36 -1.15
CA ARG A 411 -30.21 -19.90 -1.50
C ARG A 411 -29.29 -18.76 -1.90
N GLN A 412 -28.10 -18.75 -1.30
CA GLN A 412 -27.00 -17.92 -1.75
C GLN A 412 -26.38 -18.59 -2.97
N PHE A 413 -26.42 -17.91 -4.11
CA PHE A 413 -25.62 -18.30 -5.26
C PHE A 413 -24.28 -17.59 -5.14
N ASP A 414 -23.22 -18.34 -4.85
CA ASP A 414 -21.89 -17.89 -5.21
C ASP A 414 -21.80 -17.95 -6.74
N GLN A 415 -21.77 -16.77 -7.37
CA GLN A 415 -21.20 -16.68 -8.70
C GLN A 415 -19.70 -16.90 -8.55
N ASP A 416 -19.27 -18.16 -8.57
CA ASP A 416 -17.92 -18.51 -9.01
C ASP A 416 -17.84 -18.18 -10.51
N MET A 417 -17.80 -16.88 -10.83
CA MET A 417 -17.29 -16.36 -12.10
C MET A 417 -15.77 -16.24 -11.96
N GLU A 418 -15.09 -17.35 -11.70
CA GLU A 418 -13.72 -17.51 -12.16
C GLU A 418 -13.81 -17.81 -13.67
N ASP A 419 -13.07 -17.04 -14.48
CA ASP A 419 -12.86 -17.18 -15.94
C ASP A 419 -13.68 -16.33 -16.94
N LEU A 420 -14.02 -15.07 -16.63
CA LEU A 420 -14.23 -14.06 -17.69
C LEU A 420 -13.57 -12.72 -17.35
N ASP A 421 -12.24 -12.73 -17.39
CA ASP A 421 -11.40 -11.53 -17.36
C ASP A 421 -11.50 -10.81 -18.73
N VAL A 422 -12.62 -10.13 -18.98
CA VAL A 422 -12.73 -9.15 -20.07
C VAL A 422 -12.44 -7.79 -19.48
N ASN A 423 -11.19 -7.35 -19.65
CA ASN A 423 -10.73 -5.99 -19.38
C ASN A 423 -11.73 -4.95 -19.92
N LEU A 424 -12.54 -4.40 -19.02
CA LEU A 424 -13.26 -3.15 -19.22
C LEU A 424 -12.87 -2.24 -18.06
N ASP A 425 -11.87 -1.41 -18.37
CA ASP A 425 -11.45 -0.27 -17.60
C ASP A 425 -12.60 0.75 -17.59
N ASP A 426 -13.36 0.86 -16.51
CA ASP A 426 -13.74 2.14 -15.91
C ASP A 426 -14.63 1.98 -14.66
N SER A 427 -14.07 2.41 -13.52
CA SER A 427 -14.75 3.15 -12.45
C SER A 427 -16.27 2.93 -12.21
N VAL A 428 -16.66 1.70 -11.85
CA VAL A 428 -17.90 1.47 -11.11
C VAL A 428 -17.59 0.65 -9.87
N THR A 429 -17.87 1.20 -8.70
CA THR A 429 -17.89 0.46 -7.44
C THR A 429 -18.89 -0.69 -7.57
N THR A 430 -18.39 -1.90 -7.84
CA THR A 430 -19.20 -3.12 -7.80
C THR A 430 -19.60 -3.37 -6.35
N GLN A 431 -20.73 -2.80 -5.93
CA GLN A 431 -21.45 -3.33 -4.78
C GLN A 431 -21.76 -4.78 -5.12
N GLN A 432 -21.08 -5.72 -4.45
CA GLN A 432 -21.48 -7.13 -4.40
C GLN A 432 -22.94 -7.17 -3.95
N VAL A 433 -23.85 -7.23 -4.91
CA VAL A 433 -25.23 -7.59 -4.64
C VAL A 433 -25.21 -9.10 -4.49
N GLU A 434 -25.07 -9.59 -3.27
CA GLU A 434 -25.39 -10.99 -2.95
C GLU A 434 -26.79 -11.26 -3.48
N SER A 435 -26.87 -11.99 -4.59
CA SER A 435 -28.14 -12.26 -5.27
C SER A 435 -28.88 -13.38 -4.54
N LEU A 436 -29.40 -13.07 -3.36
CA LEU A 436 -30.28 -13.96 -2.62
C LEU A 436 -31.48 -14.30 -3.50
N SER A 437 -31.56 -15.57 -3.91
CA SER A 437 -32.67 -16.06 -4.71
C SER A 437 -33.66 -16.76 -3.80
N GLN A 438 -34.81 -16.13 -3.58
CA GLN A 438 -35.93 -16.75 -2.89
C GLN A 438 -36.68 -17.66 -3.88
N VAL A 439 -36.66 -18.96 -3.62
CA VAL A 439 -37.38 -19.97 -4.39
C VAL A 439 -38.56 -20.45 -3.55
N GLY A 440 -39.77 -20.30 -4.08
CA GLY A 440 -40.95 -20.89 -3.46
C GLY A 440 -40.87 -22.42 -3.51
N ILE A 441 -41.00 -23.08 -2.36
CA ILE A 441 -40.95 -24.54 -2.27
C ILE A 441 -42.35 -25.12 -2.14
N GLN A 442 -42.58 -26.21 -2.86
CA GLN A 442 -43.81 -27.00 -2.79
C GLN A 442 -43.68 -28.05 -1.68
N LEU A 443 -43.56 -27.58 -0.44
CA LEU A 443 -43.19 -28.43 0.70
C LEU A 443 -44.20 -29.56 0.96
N THR A 444 -45.49 -29.33 0.75
CA THR A 444 -46.50 -30.39 0.88
C THR A 444 -46.24 -31.55 -0.09
N GLN A 445 -45.86 -31.24 -1.33
CA GLN A 445 -45.50 -32.23 -2.33
C GLN A 445 -44.19 -32.93 -1.99
N ALA A 446 -43.21 -32.18 -1.47
CA ALA A 446 -41.92 -32.72 -1.02
C ALA A 446 -42.09 -33.76 0.09
N LEU A 447 -42.91 -33.45 1.11
CA LEU A 447 -43.15 -34.34 2.26
C LEU A 447 -43.96 -35.58 1.88
N ASN A 448 -44.94 -35.45 0.96
CA ASN A 448 -45.75 -36.57 0.52
C ASN A 448 -45.04 -37.48 -0.49
N ASN A 449 -44.11 -36.93 -1.27
CA ASN A 449 -43.36 -37.64 -2.29
C ASN A 449 -41.85 -37.44 -2.06
N LYS A 450 -41.30 -38.11 -1.04
CA LYS A 450 -39.86 -38.10 -0.75
C LYS A 450 -39.07 -38.50 -2.01
N ASN A 451 -37.90 -37.89 -2.21
CA ASN A 451 -37.04 -38.05 -3.40
C ASN A 451 -37.62 -37.56 -4.75
N SER A 452 -38.78 -36.89 -4.75
CA SER A 452 -39.30 -36.26 -5.98
C SER A 452 -38.52 -34.98 -6.33
N ASN A 453 -38.79 -34.41 -7.50
CA ASN A 453 -38.30 -33.09 -7.90
C ASN A 453 -38.77 -31.95 -6.97
N TYR A 454 -39.78 -32.18 -6.13
CA TYR A 454 -40.22 -31.23 -5.10
C TYR A 454 -39.38 -31.32 -3.82
N ASP A 455 -38.73 -32.46 -3.58
CA ASP A 455 -37.90 -32.72 -2.40
C ASP A 455 -36.44 -32.36 -2.70
N LEU A 456 -36.18 -31.05 -2.71
CA LEU A 456 -34.92 -30.47 -3.16
C LEU A 456 -33.73 -30.95 -2.33
N LEU A 457 -32.60 -31.15 -3.01
CA LEU A 457 -31.29 -31.32 -2.37
C LEU A 457 -30.87 -29.99 -1.75
N LEU A 458 -30.51 -30.05 -0.47
CA LEU A 458 -30.06 -28.88 0.26
C LEU A 458 -28.55 -28.68 0.09
N GLN A 459 -28.16 -27.42 0.00
CA GLN A 459 -26.79 -26.97 -0.16
C GLN A 459 -26.34 -26.22 1.09
N ALA A 460 -25.03 -26.15 1.31
CA ALA A 460 -24.48 -25.39 2.42
C ALA A 460 -24.98 -23.93 2.37
N GLY A 461 -25.46 -23.41 3.50
CA GLY A 461 -25.99 -22.05 3.58
C GLY A 461 -27.46 -21.89 3.16
N ASP A 462 -28.15 -22.94 2.70
CA ASP A 462 -29.58 -22.88 2.43
C ASP A 462 -30.37 -22.48 3.70
N GLU A 463 -31.31 -21.54 3.54
CA GLU A 463 -32.22 -21.12 4.60
C GLU A 463 -33.68 -21.40 4.20
N ILE A 464 -34.36 -22.19 5.02
CA ILE A 464 -35.75 -22.59 4.81
C ILE A 464 -36.63 -21.86 5.81
N GLU A 465 -37.63 -21.13 5.32
CA GLU A 465 -38.62 -20.46 6.16
C GLU A 465 -39.98 -21.16 6.05
N ILE A 466 -40.53 -21.57 7.19
CA ILE A 466 -41.88 -22.14 7.29
C ILE A 466 -42.81 -21.11 7.96
N PRO A 467 -43.62 -20.35 7.20
CA PRO A 467 -44.45 -19.32 7.80
C PRO A 467 -45.65 -19.91 8.56
N LYS A 468 -46.23 -19.11 9.44
CA LYS A 468 -47.49 -19.39 10.10
C LYS A 468 -48.68 -19.28 9.15
N ARG A 469 -49.69 -20.13 9.35
CA ARG A 469 -50.95 -20.09 8.59
C ARG A 469 -51.78 -18.87 8.97
N LEU A 470 -51.67 -17.83 8.14
CA LEU A 470 -52.52 -16.65 8.22
C LEU A 470 -53.96 -16.97 7.77
N GLN A 471 -54.93 -16.23 8.30
CA GLN A 471 -56.34 -16.30 7.90
C GLN A 471 -56.78 -15.08 7.08
N THR A 472 -55.81 -14.31 6.57
CA THR A 472 -56.03 -13.04 5.88
C THR A 472 -55.29 -12.99 4.55
N VAL A 473 -55.77 -12.14 3.65
CA VAL A 473 -55.17 -11.74 2.38
C VAL A 473 -54.95 -10.24 2.45
N GLN A 474 -53.77 -9.79 2.07
CA GLN A 474 -53.45 -8.37 2.05
C GLN A 474 -53.72 -7.78 0.66
N VAL A 475 -54.38 -6.62 0.57
CA VAL A 475 -54.57 -5.89 -0.68
C VAL A 475 -53.85 -4.54 -0.58
N ARG A 476 -52.91 -4.27 -1.48
CA ARG A 476 -52.07 -3.06 -1.48
C ARG A 476 -51.83 -2.52 -2.90
N GLY A 477 -51.28 -1.31 -2.97
CA GLY A 477 -51.08 -0.57 -4.22
C GLY A 477 -52.26 0.35 -4.52
N GLU A 478 -52.61 0.46 -5.80
CA GLU A 478 -53.63 1.38 -6.34
C GLU A 478 -55.07 0.90 -6.12
N VAL A 479 -55.45 0.81 -4.84
CA VAL A 479 -56.81 0.56 -4.34
C VAL A 479 -57.27 1.71 -3.45
N LEU A 480 -58.58 1.95 -3.34
CA LEU A 480 -59.09 3.07 -2.54
C LEU A 480 -58.71 2.98 -1.05
N TYR A 481 -58.66 1.76 -0.51
CA TYR A 481 -58.25 1.53 0.88
C TYR A 481 -57.43 0.25 1.03
N PRO A 482 -56.08 0.33 1.11
CA PRO A 482 -55.22 -0.81 1.38
C PRO A 482 -55.56 -1.48 2.72
N ILE A 483 -55.87 -2.77 2.71
CA ILE A 483 -56.43 -3.46 3.89
C ILE A 483 -56.09 -4.96 3.90
N ASN A 484 -56.05 -5.54 5.10
CA ASN A 484 -56.03 -6.99 5.31
C ASN A 484 -57.46 -7.52 5.43
N ILE A 485 -57.82 -8.47 4.58
CA ILE A 485 -59.17 -9.02 4.48
C ILE A 485 -59.14 -10.46 4.91
N ARG A 486 -60.12 -10.89 5.72
CA ARG A 486 -60.26 -12.30 6.08
C ARG A 486 -60.38 -13.16 4.81
N HIS A 487 -59.56 -14.20 4.72
CA HIS A 487 -59.66 -15.20 3.66
C HIS A 487 -60.90 -16.06 3.87
N GLU A 488 -61.73 -16.17 2.85
CA GLU A 488 -62.90 -17.04 2.83
C GLU A 488 -62.86 -17.90 1.56
N GLY A 489 -63.00 -19.22 1.72
CA GLY A 489 -63.01 -20.16 0.60
C GLY A 489 -64.10 -19.79 -0.41
N GLY A 490 -63.72 -19.68 -1.69
CA GLY A 490 -64.64 -19.35 -2.78
C GLY A 490 -64.72 -17.85 -3.14
N ARG A 491 -64.12 -16.94 -2.36
CA ARG A 491 -63.96 -15.54 -2.80
C ARG A 491 -62.97 -15.45 -3.95
N ASN A 492 -63.40 -14.86 -5.07
CA ASN A 492 -62.53 -14.63 -6.21
C ASN A 492 -61.63 -13.40 -5.99
N PHE A 493 -60.54 -13.31 -6.75
CA PHE A 493 -59.57 -12.19 -6.70
C PHE A 493 -60.21 -10.79 -6.71
N ARG A 494 -61.27 -10.61 -7.50
CA ARG A 494 -61.99 -9.32 -7.61
C ARG A 494 -62.79 -8.97 -6.35
N SER A 495 -63.31 -9.97 -5.64
CA SER A 495 -64.02 -9.76 -4.36
C SER A 495 -63.14 -9.07 -3.32
N TYR A 496 -61.85 -9.44 -3.26
CA TYR A 496 -60.88 -8.81 -2.35
C TYR A 496 -60.61 -7.35 -2.72
N ILE A 497 -60.51 -7.04 -4.02
CA ILE A 497 -60.32 -5.66 -4.48
C ILE A 497 -61.57 -4.81 -4.19
N ASN A 498 -62.77 -5.35 -4.41
CA ASN A 498 -64.01 -4.64 -4.10
C ASN A 498 -64.14 -4.34 -2.59
N ALA A 499 -63.70 -5.28 -1.74
CA ALA A 499 -63.65 -5.07 -0.29
C ALA A 499 -62.61 -4.02 0.14
N ALA A 500 -61.60 -3.74 -0.69
CA ALA A 500 -60.68 -2.60 -0.56
C ALA A 500 -61.25 -1.28 -1.14
N GLY A 501 -62.54 -1.22 -1.45
CA GLY A 501 -63.21 -0.06 -2.04
C GLY A 501 -63.09 0.03 -3.57
N GLY A 502 -62.41 -0.92 -4.23
CA GLY A 502 -62.15 -0.88 -5.66
C GLY A 502 -60.81 -0.21 -6.00
N PHE A 503 -60.65 0.16 -7.27
CA PHE A 503 -59.41 0.71 -7.82
C PHE A 503 -59.36 2.23 -7.70
N THR A 504 -58.15 2.80 -7.58
CA THR A 504 -57.92 4.25 -7.80
C THR A 504 -57.94 4.58 -9.30
N GLU A 505 -58.05 5.85 -9.67
CA GLU A 505 -58.10 6.29 -11.08
C GLU A 505 -56.82 5.95 -11.86
N ILE A 506 -55.68 5.90 -11.15
CA ILE A 506 -54.36 5.61 -11.71
C ILE A 506 -53.99 4.12 -11.68
N ALA A 507 -54.89 3.24 -11.23
CA ALA A 507 -54.63 1.81 -11.11
C ALA A 507 -54.44 1.10 -12.46
N ASN A 508 -53.36 0.32 -12.59
CA ASN A 508 -53.17 -0.60 -13.71
C ASN A 508 -53.80 -1.96 -13.42
N THR A 509 -55.11 -2.05 -13.65
CA THR A 509 -55.88 -3.28 -13.41
C THR A 509 -55.44 -4.46 -14.29
N LYS A 510 -54.71 -4.21 -15.39
CA LYS A 510 -54.25 -5.27 -16.32
C LYS A 510 -52.99 -5.96 -15.81
N SER A 511 -52.17 -5.24 -15.03
CA SER A 511 -50.93 -5.75 -14.44
C SER A 511 -51.09 -6.13 -12.97
N ALA A 512 -52.33 -6.28 -12.48
CA ALA A 512 -52.56 -6.77 -11.12
C ALA A 512 -52.04 -8.22 -10.96
N TYR A 513 -51.28 -8.45 -9.90
CA TYR A 513 -50.67 -9.73 -9.59
C TYR A 513 -50.85 -10.09 -8.11
N ILE A 514 -50.65 -11.37 -7.81
CA ILE A 514 -50.67 -11.91 -6.46
C ILE A 514 -49.29 -12.48 -6.15
N VAL A 515 -48.77 -12.17 -4.97
CA VAL A 515 -47.59 -12.79 -4.39
C VAL A 515 -48.08 -13.78 -3.34
N TYR A 516 -47.73 -15.05 -3.49
CA TYR A 516 -48.04 -16.10 -2.52
C TYR A 516 -47.05 -16.05 -1.35
N ALA A 517 -47.40 -16.68 -0.23
CA ALA A 517 -46.56 -16.67 0.97
C ALA A 517 -45.17 -17.31 0.75
N ASN A 518 -45.03 -18.23 -0.21
CA ASN A 518 -43.76 -18.83 -0.62
C ASN A 518 -42.94 -17.95 -1.59
N GLY A 519 -43.39 -16.73 -1.91
CA GLY A 519 -42.73 -15.83 -2.85
C GLY A 519 -43.07 -16.04 -4.33
N GLU A 520 -43.83 -17.10 -4.68
CA GLU A 520 -44.30 -17.29 -6.07
C GLU A 520 -45.25 -16.15 -6.48
N VAL A 521 -45.13 -15.70 -7.73
CA VAL A 521 -45.96 -14.63 -8.31
C VAL A 521 -46.85 -15.18 -9.41
N ASP A 522 -48.15 -14.89 -9.34
CA ASP A 522 -49.11 -15.18 -10.42
C ASP A 522 -49.91 -13.92 -10.80
N ARG A 523 -50.42 -13.88 -12.02
CA ARG A 523 -51.10 -12.71 -12.58
C ARG A 523 -52.38 -13.07 -13.29
N THR A 524 -53.25 -12.08 -13.44
CA THR A 524 -54.47 -12.26 -14.23
C THR A 524 -54.10 -12.53 -15.70
N LYS A 525 -54.56 -13.66 -16.23
CA LYS A 525 -54.33 -14.06 -17.64
C LYS A 525 -55.58 -13.77 -18.45
N ARG A 526 -55.42 -13.25 -19.68
CA ARG A 526 -56.53 -13.00 -20.61
C ARG A 526 -56.35 -13.84 -21.86
N PHE A 527 -57.38 -14.60 -22.22
CA PHE A 527 -57.46 -15.29 -23.49
C PHE A 527 -58.78 -14.89 -24.19
N LEU A 528 -58.67 -14.30 -25.38
CA LEU A 528 -59.79 -13.69 -26.10
C LEU A 528 -60.61 -12.74 -25.19
N PHE A 529 -61.88 -13.05 -24.96
CA PHE A 529 -62.83 -12.28 -24.16
C PHE A 529 -62.88 -12.75 -22.69
N PHE A 530 -62.27 -13.90 -22.37
CA PHE A 530 -62.30 -14.49 -21.03
C PHE A 530 -61.07 -14.08 -20.21
N LYS A 531 -61.29 -13.75 -18.93
CA LYS A 531 -60.24 -13.44 -17.96
C LYS A 531 -60.17 -14.57 -16.95
N SER A 532 -58.98 -15.12 -16.75
CA SER A 532 -58.68 -16.06 -15.68
C SER A 532 -57.93 -15.32 -14.58
N TYR A 533 -58.49 -15.33 -13.38
CA TYR A 533 -57.91 -14.70 -12.21
C TYR A 533 -57.13 -15.72 -11.39
N PRO A 534 -56.00 -15.33 -10.77
CA PRO A 534 -55.23 -16.24 -9.94
C PRO A 534 -56.04 -16.66 -8.69
N GLU A 535 -55.77 -17.86 -8.20
CA GLU A 535 -56.34 -18.35 -6.95
C GLU A 535 -55.83 -17.49 -5.78
N VAL A 536 -56.72 -17.09 -4.86
CA VAL A 536 -56.32 -16.35 -3.67
C VAL A 536 -56.14 -17.31 -2.51
N ARG A 537 -54.90 -17.41 -2.01
CA ARG A 537 -54.52 -18.29 -0.89
C ARG A 537 -54.36 -17.49 0.41
N PRO A 538 -54.49 -18.11 1.58
CA PRO A 538 -54.18 -17.43 2.84
C PRO A 538 -52.73 -16.93 2.86
N GLY A 539 -52.52 -15.73 3.41
CA GLY A 539 -51.21 -15.08 3.46
C GLY A 539 -50.76 -14.42 2.15
N SER A 540 -51.54 -14.54 1.06
CA SER A 540 -51.23 -13.86 -0.20
C SER A 540 -51.32 -12.34 -0.09
N VAL A 541 -50.51 -11.66 -0.91
CA VAL A 541 -50.54 -10.21 -1.11
C VAL A 541 -51.00 -9.92 -2.54
N ILE A 542 -52.15 -9.29 -2.69
CA ILE A 542 -52.65 -8.77 -3.95
C ILE A 542 -52.07 -7.37 -4.15
N ILE A 543 -51.34 -7.19 -5.24
CA ILE A 543 -50.67 -5.94 -5.58
C ILE A 543 -51.29 -5.36 -6.85
N ILE A 544 -51.79 -4.12 -6.73
CA ILE A 544 -52.30 -3.34 -7.85
C ILE A 544 -51.27 -2.26 -8.19
N PRO A 545 -50.49 -2.40 -9.27
CA PRO A 545 -49.52 -1.37 -9.66
C PRO A 545 -50.21 -0.15 -10.29
N PRO A 546 -49.56 1.01 -10.34
CA PRO A 546 -50.03 2.18 -11.10
C PRO A 546 -49.90 1.98 -12.61
N LYS A 547 -50.67 2.76 -13.40
CA LYS A 547 -50.55 2.85 -14.86
C LYS A 547 -49.20 3.49 -15.20
N GLU A 548 -48.48 2.89 -16.14
CA GLU A 548 -47.33 3.53 -16.77
C GLU A 548 -47.79 4.84 -17.42
N GLN A 549 -47.20 5.98 -17.03
CA GLN A 549 -47.35 7.22 -17.78
C GLN A 549 -46.62 7.04 -19.12
N ARG A 550 -47.38 6.86 -20.19
CA ARG A 550 -46.85 6.96 -21.54
C ARG A 550 -47.08 8.40 -22.00
N GLU A 551 -46.02 9.18 -22.12
CA GLU A 551 -46.10 10.43 -22.87
C GLU A 551 -46.48 10.09 -24.31
N GLY A 552 -47.67 10.52 -24.73
CA GLY A 552 -48.06 10.41 -26.14
C GLY A 552 -47.27 11.43 -26.96
N LEU A 553 -46.91 11.07 -28.20
CA LEU A 553 -46.26 11.99 -29.14
C LEU A 553 -47.06 13.30 -29.25
N SER A 554 -46.37 14.45 -29.17
CA SER A 554 -47.02 15.75 -29.29
C SER A 554 -47.62 15.93 -30.69
N THR A 555 -48.56 16.87 -30.84
CA THR A 555 -49.17 17.18 -32.16
C THR A 555 -48.11 17.55 -33.21
N GLY A 556 -46.97 18.13 -32.79
CA GLY A 556 -45.84 18.42 -33.68
C GLY A 556 -45.09 17.17 -34.15
N GLU A 557 -44.94 16.16 -33.28
CA GLU A 557 -44.30 14.88 -33.60
C GLU A 557 -45.21 13.99 -34.46
N LEU A 558 -46.52 14.07 -34.27
CA LEU A 558 -47.47 13.39 -35.15
C LEU A 558 -47.45 13.98 -36.57
N ILE A 559 -47.35 15.31 -36.71
CA ILE A 559 -47.24 15.99 -38.00
C ILE A 559 -45.90 15.65 -38.68
N SER A 560 -44.80 15.53 -37.93
CA SER A 560 -43.50 15.14 -38.50
C SER A 560 -43.53 13.71 -39.05
N VAL A 561 -44.12 12.76 -38.32
CA VAL A 561 -44.31 11.37 -38.78
C VAL A 561 -45.25 11.29 -39.99
N MET A 562 -46.33 12.07 -40.01
CA MET A 562 -47.25 12.09 -41.17
C MET A 562 -46.60 12.75 -42.40
N SER A 563 -45.79 13.79 -42.21
CA SER A 563 -45.07 14.45 -43.31
C SER A 563 -44.04 13.53 -43.96
N THR A 564 -43.34 12.72 -43.16
CA THR A 564 -42.39 11.72 -43.66
C THR A 564 -43.10 10.62 -44.45
N ILE A 565 -44.24 10.13 -43.97
CA ILE A 565 -45.06 9.14 -44.70
C ILE A 565 -45.59 9.72 -46.02
N VAL A 566 -46.07 10.97 -46.03
CA VAL A 566 -46.54 11.65 -47.25
C VAL A 566 -45.38 11.90 -48.23
N SER A 567 -44.18 12.25 -47.74
CA SER A 567 -42.98 12.39 -48.59
C SER A 567 -42.56 11.05 -49.20
N MET A 568 -42.63 9.95 -48.45
CA MET A 568 -42.34 8.61 -48.98
C MET A 568 -43.39 8.20 -50.01
N ALA A 569 -44.68 8.45 -49.75
CA ALA A 569 -45.75 8.16 -50.70
C ALA A 569 -45.64 8.99 -51.99
N THR A 570 -45.19 10.25 -51.89
CA THR A 570 -44.94 11.11 -53.07
C THR A 570 -43.71 10.65 -53.85
N ILE A 571 -42.63 10.22 -53.19
CA ILE A 571 -41.47 9.64 -53.87
C ILE A 571 -41.87 8.35 -54.61
N VAL A 572 -42.65 7.47 -53.96
CA VAL A 572 -43.13 6.20 -54.55
C VAL A 572 -44.09 6.45 -55.71
N THR A 573 -45.05 7.37 -55.58
CA THR A 573 -45.98 7.68 -56.67
C THR A 573 -45.28 8.37 -57.85
N ASN A 574 -44.29 9.23 -57.60
CA ASN A 574 -43.52 9.89 -58.65
C ASN A 574 -42.56 8.91 -59.37
N THR A 575 -41.96 7.95 -58.65
CA THR A 575 -41.20 6.85 -59.28
C THR A 575 -42.09 5.93 -60.10
N ILE A 576 -43.29 5.58 -59.63
CA ILE A 576 -44.27 4.80 -60.41
C ILE A 576 -44.73 5.56 -61.67
N PHE A 577 -44.88 6.88 -61.59
CA PHE A 577 -45.28 7.70 -62.74
C PHE A 577 -44.15 7.88 -63.78
N GLN A 578 -42.88 7.97 -63.34
CA GLN A 578 -41.73 8.00 -64.26
C GLN A 578 -41.48 6.66 -64.95
N ILE A 579 -41.71 5.53 -64.26
CA ILE A 579 -41.59 4.18 -64.84
C ILE A 579 -42.68 3.89 -65.89
N ARG A 580 -43.83 4.59 -65.85
CA ARG A 580 -44.90 4.45 -66.85
C ARG A 580 -44.75 5.37 -68.08
N ARG A 581 -43.78 6.29 -68.08
CA ARG A 581 -43.63 7.33 -69.12
C ARG A 581 -42.35 7.21 -69.95
N ASN A 582 -41.47 6.27 -69.62
CA ASN A 582 -40.40 5.73 -70.47
C ASN A 582 -40.75 4.29 -70.83
#